data_AF-A0A0A9XZU5-F1
#
_entry.id   AF-A0A0A9XZU5-F1
#
_cell.length_a   1.000
_cell.length_b   1.000
_cell.length_c   1.000
_cell.angle_alpha   90.00
_cell.angle_beta   90.00
_cell.angle_gamma   90.00
#
_symmetry.space_group_name_H-M   'P 1'
#
loop_
_entity.id
_entity.type
_entity.pdbx_description
1 polymer ?
#
loop_
_entity_poly.entity_id
_entity_poly.type
_entity_poly.pdbx_seq_one_letter_code
_entity_poly.pdbx_strand_id
1 'polypeptide(L)'
;LRVLGVASDPWILQRYLLATLDRDKIRPQDIKTVMSTVASNPEGGSLLAWRHLKAHWLGLQGLFGNGTFTMGSLISATTSHFSTDYDYKEVDVFFRRIDVGSGSRSLDQSLETIKLNIHWVRRNELPLYDWLTKYLAS
;
A
#
# COMPACT_ATOMS: atom_id res chain seq x y z
N LEU A 1 -18.23 -2.90 -2.28
CA LEU A 1 -16.80 -3.03 -1.91
C LEU A 1 -16.03 -1.70 -1.87
N ARG A 2 -16.43 -0.63 -2.59
CA ARG A 2 -15.80 0.71 -2.50
C ARG A 2 -16.25 1.57 -1.29
N VAL A 3 -17.47 1.39 -0.80
CA VAL A 3 -18.07 2.26 0.23
C VAL A 3 -17.48 2.06 1.63
N LEU A 4 -16.89 0.89 1.92
CA LEU A 4 -16.27 0.59 3.22
C LEU A 4 -14.83 1.12 3.36
N GLY A 5 -14.19 1.54 2.26
CA GLY A 5 -12.85 2.12 2.28
C GLY A 5 -12.79 3.56 2.75
N VAL A 6 -13.93 4.27 2.65
CA VAL A 6 -14.10 5.67 3.05
C VAL A 6 -14.47 5.78 4.53
N ALA A 7 -14.64 4.65 5.23
CA ALA A 7 -14.86 4.69 6.67
C ALA A 7 -13.60 5.21 7.36
N SER A 8 -13.66 6.45 7.86
CA SER A 8 -12.71 7.10 8.77
C SER A 8 -12.54 6.39 10.13
N ASP A 9 -13.02 5.15 10.27
CA ASP A 9 -12.85 4.36 11.49
C ASP A 9 -11.75 3.31 11.26
N PRO A 10 -10.57 3.47 11.89
CA PRO A 10 -9.48 2.51 11.84
C PRO A 10 -9.92 1.08 12.20
N TRP A 11 -10.92 0.91 13.07
CA TRP A 11 -11.46 -0.39 13.45
C TRP A 11 -12.14 -1.11 12.27
N ILE A 12 -12.90 -0.37 11.47
CA ILE A 12 -13.58 -0.93 10.28
C ILE A 12 -12.54 -1.32 9.23
N LEU A 13 -11.55 -0.47 8.99
CA LEU A 13 -10.44 -0.76 8.08
C LEU A 13 -9.66 -2.00 8.53
N GLN A 14 -9.34 -2.10 9.82
CA GLN A 14 -8.65 -3.25 10.39
C GLN A 14 -9.47 -4.54 10.26
N ARG A 15 -10.78 -4.49 10.55
CA ARG A 15 -11.67 -5.64 10.37
C ARG A 15 -11.75 -6.08 8.91
N TYR A 16 -11.76 -5.12 7.99
CA TYR A 16 -11.78 -5.39 6.56
C TYR A 16 -10.46 -6.01 6.07
N LEU A 17 -9.33 -5.55 6.59
CA LEU A 17 -8.02 -6.17 6.37
C LEU A 17 -7.97 -7.59 6.94
N LEU A 18 -8.43 -7.83 8.17
CA LEU A 18 -8.44 -9.17 8.76
C LEU A 18 -9.31 -10.16 7.99
N ALA A 19 -10.40 -9.70 7.37
CA ALA A 19 -11.22 -10.54 6.51
C ALA A 19 -10.47 -11.06 5.26
N THR A 20 -9.39 -10.39 4.84
CA THR A 20 -8.55 -10.87 3.71
C THR A 20 -7.79 -12.15 4.02
N LEU A 21 -7.66 -12.52 5.30
CA LEU A 21 -6.98 -13.73 5.74
C LEU A 21 -7.88 -14.98 5.69
N ASP A 22 -9.18 -14.77 5.53
CA ASP A 22 -10.20 -15.83 5.53
C ASP A 22 -10.63 -16.16 4.09
N ARG A 23 -10.21 -17.34 3.59
CA ARG A 23 -10.47 -17.79 2.21
C ARG A 23 -11.95 -18.00 1.91
N ASP A 24 -12.75 -18.29 2.94
CA ASP A 24 -14.18 -18.54 2.77
C ASP A 24 -14.96 -17.22 2.67
N LYS A 25 -14.35 -16.10 3.12
CA LYS A 25 -14.95 -14.77 3.09
C LYS A 25 -14.52 -13.93 1.90
N ILE A 26 -13.26 -13.97 1.50
CA ILE A 26 -12.71 -13.11 0.44
C ILE A 26 -11.96 -13.94 -0.60
N ARG A 27 -12.38 -13.81 -1.87
CA ARG A 27 -11.69 -14.48 -2.98
C ARG A 27 -10.32 -13.84 -3.20
N PRO A 28 -9.31 -14.58 -3.66
CA PRO A 28 -7.96 -14.05 -3.88
C PRO A 28 -7.89 -12.72 -4.67
N GLN A 29 -8.69 -12.58 -5.72
CA GLN A 29 -8.77 -11.34 -6.52
C GLN A 29 -9.34 -10.14 -5.76
N ASP A 30 -10.20 -10.38 -4.77
CA ASP A 30 -10.84 -9.35 -3.95
C ASP A 30 -9.91 -8.84 -2.86
N ILE A 31 -8.94 -9.67 -2.41
CA ILE A 31 -7.91 -9.28 -1.43
C ILE A 31 -7.12 -8.07 -1.95
N LYS A 32 -6.71 -8.08 -3.22
CA LYS A 32 -5.99 -6.94 -3.83
C LYS A 32 -6.84 -5.66 -3.77
N THR A 33 -8.12 -5.78 -4.11
CA THR A 33 -9.06 -4.65 -4.08
C THR A 33 -9.22 -4.11 -2.67
N VAL A 34 -9.33 -4.97 -1.66
CA VAL A 34 -9.40 -4.59 -0.25
C VAL A 34 -8.13 -3.85 0.17
N MET A 35 -6.95 -4.43 -0.07
CA MET A 35 -5.66 -3.83 0.31
C MET A 35 -5.46 -2.46 -0.35
N SER A 36 -5.74 -2.34 -1.65
CA SER A 36 -5.65 -1.07 -2.39
C SER A 36 -6.65 -0.03 -1.89
N THR A 37 -7.86 -0.46 -1.54
CA THR A 37 -8.90 0.42 -1.00
C THR A 37 -8.49 0.99 0.35
N VAL A 38 -7.97 0.15 1.26
CA VAL A 38 -7.48 0.61 2.56
C VAL A 38 -6.23 1.48 2.40
N ALA A 39 -5.30 1.10 1.53
CA ALA A 39 -4.07 1.86 1.29
C ALA A 39 -4.33 3.29 0.76
N SER A 40 -5.44 3.49 0.06
CA SER A 40 -5.84 4.79 -0.49
C SER A 40 -6.62 5.66 0.50
N ASN A 41 -6.84 5.20 1.73
CA ASN A 41 -7.51 6.02 2.74
C ASN A 41 -6.53 7.08 3.30
N PRO A 42 -6.89 8.37 3.26
CA PRO A 42 -6.02 9.48 3.68
C PRO A 42 -5.72 9.49 5.18
N GLU A 43 -6.55 8.85 6.01
CA GLU A 43 -6.39 8.78 7.47
C GLU A 43 -5.45 7.63 7.88
N GLY A 44 -4.26 7.59 7.30
CA GLY A 44 -3.23 6.60 7.62
C GLY A 44 -3.48 5.19 7.08
N GLY A 45 -4.38 5.06 6.10
CA GLY A 45 -4.74 3.79 5.47
C GLY A 45 -3.57 3.09 4.79
N SER A 46 -2.67 3.84 4.15
CA SER A 46 -1.43 3.33 3.54
C SER A 46 -0.57 2.58 4.57
N LEU A 47 -0.38 3.17 5.75
CA LEU A 47 0.39 2.58 6.84
C LEU A 47 -0.32 1.36 7.44
N LEU A 48 -1.65 1.38 7.58
CA LEU A 48 -2.43 0.23 8.05
C LEU A 48 -2.31 -0.95 7.08
N ALA A 49 -2.52 -0.71 5.78
CA ALA A 49 -2.42 -1.73 4.75
C ALA A 49 -1.01 -2.34 4.67
N TRP A 50 0.02 -1.50 4.76
CA TRP A 50 1.41 -1.94 4.81
C TRP A 50 1.73 -2.77 6.06
N ARG A 51 1.32 -2.32 7.25
CA ARG A 51 1.51 -3.07 8.50
C ARG A 51 0.83 -4.44 8.45
N HIS A 52 -0.38 -4.50 7.88
CA HIS A 52 -1.10 -5.76 7.68
C HIS A 52 -0.38 -6.71 6.72
N LEU A 53 0.12 -6.19 5.59
CA LEU A 53 0.91 -6.97 4.64
C LEU A 53 2.17 -7.54 5.29
N LYS A 54 2.90 -6.73 6.06
CA LYS A 54 4.10 -7.20 6.79
C LYS A 54 3.77 -8.27 7.83
N ALA A 55 2.75 -8.02 8.66
CA ALA A 55 2.37 -8.91 9.75
C ALA A 55 1.89 -10.27 9.25
N HIS A 56 1.26 -10.31 8.08
CA HIS A 56 0.63 -11.51 7.53
C HIS A 56 1.25 -11.99 6.22
N TRP A 57 2.47 -11.58 5.90
CA TRP A 57 3.14 -11.90 4.63
C TRP A 57 3.09 -13.40 4.31
N LEU A 58 3.52 -14.26 5.25
CA LEU A 58 3.52 -15.72 5.05
C LEU A 58 2.11 -16.29 4.91
N GLY A 59 1.15 -15.75 5.66
CA GLY A 59 -0.25 -16.13 5.56
C GLY A 59 -0.81 -15.82 4.17
N LEU A 60 -0.62 -14.57 3.72
CA LEU A 60 -0.99 -14.12 2.38
C LEU A 60 -0.32 -15.00 1.32
N GLN A 61 0.97 -15.29 1.44
CA GLN A 61 1.69 -16.18 0.52
C GLN A 61 1.06 -17.57 0.45
N GLY A 62 0.65 -18.15 1.59
CA GLY A 62 -0.10 -19.40 1.64
C GLY A 62 -1.48 -19.34 0.95
N LEU A 63 -2.17 -18.20 1.00
CA LEU A 63 -3.47 -17.99 0.35
C LEU A 63 -3.39 -17.93 -1.16
N PHE A 64 -2.28 -17.43 -1.72
CA PHE A 64 -2.08 -17.33 -3.17
C PHE A 64 -1.29 -18.51 -3.77
N GLY A 65 -0.65 -19.33 -2.93
CA GLY A 65 0.19 -20.46 -3.39
C GLY A 65 1.30 -19.99 -4.33
N ASN A 66 1.59 -20.78 -5.38
CA ASN A 66 2.53 -20.38 -6.45
C ASN A 66 2.02 -19.22 -7.34
N GLY A 67 0.88 -18.60 -7.00
CA GLY A 67 0.33 -17.38 -7.60
C GLY A 67 1.18 -16.15 -7.28
N THR A 68 2.42 -16.18 -7.75
CA THR A 68 3.51 -15.26 -7.43
C THR A 68 3.31 -13.85 -8.03
N PHE A 69 2.54 -13.73 -9.12
CA PHE A 69 2.10 -12.43 -9.67
C PHE A 69 1.22 -11.63 -8.71
N THR A 70 0.35 -12.32 -7.96
CA THR A 70 -0.59 -11.64 -7.06
C THR A 70 0.14 -10.97 -5.90
N MET A 71 1.21 -11.59 -5.41
CA MET A 71 2.00 -11.04 -4.31
C MET A 71 2.70 -9.74 -4.70
N GLY A 72 3.32 -9.70 -5.87
CA GLY A 72 3.91 -8.47 -6.41
C GLY A 72 2.88 -7.35 -6.51
N SER A 73 1.65 -7.68 -6.92
CA SER A 73 0.55 -6.70 -7.01
C SER A 73 0.09 -6.17 -5.64
N LEU A 74 0.22 -6.96 -4.56
CA LEU A 74 -0.07 -6.50 -3.20
C LEU A 74 1.00 -5.56 -2.66
N ILE A 75 2.28 -5.82 -2.98
CA ILE A 75 3.37 -4.89 -2.68
C ILE A 75 3.04 -3.54 -3.31
N SER A 76 2.83 -3.50 -4.63
CA SER A 76 2.53 -2.25 -5.33
C SER A 76 1.27 -1.56 -4.80
N ALA A 77 0.21 -2.30 -4.47
CA ALA A 77 -1.02 -1.72 -3.96
C ALA A 77 -0.87 -1.09 -2.56
N THR A 78 0.00 -1.63 -1.72
CA THR A 78 0.19 -1.14 -0.35
C THR A 78 1.20 -0.01 -0.25
N THR A 79 2.16 0.04 -1.17
CA THR A 79 3.25 1.03 -1.15
C THR A 79 3.07 2.17 -2.16
N SER A 80 2.03 2.17 -3.00
CA SER A 80 1.86 3.16 -4.09
C SER A 80 1.80 4.61 -3.62
N HIS A 81 1.36 4.84 -2.39
CA HIS A 81 1.16 6.18 -1.81
C HIS A 81 2.34 6.65 -0.94
N PHE A 82 3.37 5.81 -0.79
CA PHE A 82 4.56 6.15 -0.03
C PHE A 82 5.40 7.19 -0.77
N SER A 83 5.89 8.18 -0.03
CA SER A 83 6.50 9.38 -0.60
C SER A 83 7.60 9.98 0.27
N THR A 84 8.05 9.28 1.31
CA THR A 84 9.15 9.71 2.18
C THR A 84 10.35 8.76 2.10
N ASP A 85 11.56 9.25 2.41
CA ASP A 85 12.75 8.39 2.50
C ASP A 85 12.62 7.30 3.57
N TYR A 86 11.83 7.58 4.63
CA TYR A 86 11.52 6.60 5.66
C TYR A 86 10.72 5.43 5.06
N ASP A 87 9.67 5.72 4.29
CA ASP A 87 8.86 4.68 3.65
C ASP A 87 9.70 3.81 2.72
N TYR A 88 10.56 4.44 1.91
CA TYR A 88 11.48 3.72 1.02
C TYR A 88 12.36 2.75 1.79
N LYS A 89 13.01 3.24 2.85
CA LYS A 89 13.92 2.44 3.67
C LYS A 89 13.18 1.32 4.38
N GLU A 90 11.95 1.56 4.81
CA GLU A 90 11.14 0.55 5.47
C GLU A 90 10.82 -0.62 4.52
N VAL A 91 10.37 -0.33 3.29
CA VAL A 91 10.06 -1.35 2.28
C VAL A 91 11.33 -2.11 1.86
N ASP A 92 12.42 -1.39 1.57
CA ASP A 92 13.70 -1.99 1.19
C ASP A 92 14.21 -2.95 2.29
N VAL A 93 14.27 -2.49 3.54
CA VAL A 93 14.79 -3.29 4.65
C VAL A 93 13.91 -4.51 4.92
N PHE A 94 12.58 -4.38 4.85
CA PHE A 94 11.67 -5.50 5.07
C PHE A 94 11.92 -6.63 4.06
N PHE A 95 12.06 -6.31 2.78
CA PHE A 95 12.18 -7.34 1.74
C PHE A 95 13.60 -7.86 1.51
N ARG A 96 14.65 -7.25 2.08
CA ARG A 96 16.05 -7.73 1.96
C ARG A 96 16.26 -9.20 2.36
N ARG A 97 15.45 -9.73 3.27
CA ARG A 97 15.56 -11.10 3.80
C ARG A 97 14.35 -11.97 3.48
N ILE A 98 13.44 -11.48 2.65
CA ILE A 98 12.21 -12.18 2.31
C ILE A 98 12.33 -12.66 0.87
N ASP A 99 12.10 -13.96 0.67
CA ASP A 99 11.92 -14.49 -0.68
C ASP A 99 10.57 -14.03 -1.24
N VAL A 100 10.63 -13.00 -2.08
CA VAL A 100 9.49 -12.47 -2.83
C VAL A 100 9.15 -13.31 -4.06
N GLY A 101 9.94 -14.35 -4.37
CA GLY A 101 9.74 -15.23 -5.52
C GLY A 101 9.63 -14.44 -6.83
N SER A 102 8.62 -14.74 -7.65
CA SER A 102 8.38 -13.98 -8.90
C SER A 102 7.95 -12.53 -8.68
N GLY A 103 7.69 -12.12 -7.44
CA GLY A 103 7.30 -10.76 -7.07
C GLY A 103 8.47 -9.77 -7.09
N SER A 104 9.72 -10.23 -7.26
CA SER A 104 10.93 -9.38 -7.24
C SER A 104 10.83 -8.17 -8.18
N ARG A 105 10.36 -8.37 -9.42
CA ARG A 105 10.20 -7.26 -10.37
C ARG A 105 9.19 -6.21 -9.88
N SER A 106 8.09 -6.66 -9.27
CA SER A 106 7.09 -5.74 -8.72
C SER A 106 7.60 -5.01 -7.49
N LEU A 107 8.44 -5.65 -6.68
CA LEU A 107 9.15 -4.99 -5.58
C LEU A 107 10.05 -3.87 -6.10
N ASP A 108 10.88 -4.16 -7.10
CA ASP A 108 11.78 -3.17 -7.71
C ASP A 108 10.99 -1.97 -8.26
N GLN A 109 9.92 -2.25 -9.01
CA GLN A 109 9.02 -1.20 -9.53
C GLN A 109 8.35 -0.39 -8.40
N SER A 110 8.01 -1.04 -7.29
CA SER A 110 7.39 -0.36 -6.15
C SER A 110 8.41 0.56 -5.47
N LEU A 111 9.65 0.12 -5.30
CA LEU A 111 10.76 0.94 -4.78
C LEU A 111 11.09 2.13 -5.70
N GLU A 112 11.07 1.93 -7.02
CA GLU A 112 11.19 3.00 -8.02
C GLU A 112 10.03 4.00 -7.93
N THR A 113 8.81 3.51 -7.78
CA THR A 113 7.61 4.36 -7.60
C THR A 113 7.73 5.24 -6.37
N ILE A 114 8.20 4.69 -5.24
CA ILE A 114 8.43 5.48 -4.02
C ILE A 114 9.48 6.57 -4.27
N LYS A 115 10.58 6.26 -4.96
CA LYS A 115 11.60 7.27 -5.32
C LYS A 115 11.02 8.38 -6.19
N LEU A 116 10.19 8.03 -7.17
CA LEU A 116 9.51 9.00 -8.03
C LEU A 116 8.57 9.90 -7.21
N ASN A 117 7.80 9.33 -6.28
CA ASN A 117 6.94 10.07 -5.38
C ASN A 117 7.72 11.03 -4.49
N ILE A 118 8.82 10.57 -3.87
CA ILE A 118 9.72 11.43 -3.06
C ILE A 118 10.21 12.62 -3.89
N HIS A 119 10.70 12.35 -5.11
CA HIS A 119 11.21 13.40 -5.99
C HIS A 119 10.09 14.38 -6.40
N TRP A 120 8.89 13.86 -6.67
CA TRP A 120 7.74 14.68 -7.03
C TRP A 120 7.33 15.60 -5.87
N VAL A 121 7.22 15.09 -4.64
CA VAL A 121 6.87 15.88 -3.46
C VAL A 121 7.92 16.98 -3.25
N ARG A 122 9.21 16.63 -3.21
CA ARG A 122 10.30 17.61 -3.01
C ARG A 122 10.31 18.74 -4.04
N ARG A 123 9.91 18.45 -5.29
CA ARG A 123 9.92 19.43 -6.37
C ARG A 123 8.66 20.29 -6.44
N ASN A 124 7.50 19.74 -6.05
CA ASN A 124 6.20 20.36 -6.33
C ASN A 124 5.46 20.83 -5.07
N GLU A 125 5.85 20.41 -3.86
CA GLU A 125 5.17 20.77 -2.61
C GLU A 125 5.15 22.28 -2.37
N LEU A 126 6.32 22.94 -2.40
CA LEU A 126 6.41 24.39 -2.18
C LEU A 126 5.69 25.20 -3.27
N PRO A 127 5.93 24.97 -4.59
CA PRO A 127 5.19 25.68 -5.63
C PRO A 127 3.67 25.52 -5.54
N LEU A 128 3.19 24.32 -5.19
CA LEU A 128 1.76 24.04 -5.07
C LEU A 128 1.16 24.75 -3.85
N TYR A 129 1.86 24.74 -2.71
CA TYR A 129 1.46 25.46 -1.50
C TYR A 129 1.34 26.97 -1.76
N ASP A 130 2.33 27.56 -2.42
CA ASP A 130 2.33 28.98 -2.77
C ASP A 130 1.17 29.34 -3.71
N TRP A 131 0.91 28.49 -4.71
CA TRP A 131 -0.19 28.70 -5.65
C TRP A 131 -1.56 28.62 -4.97
N LEU A 132 -1.79 27.58 -4.15
CA LEU A 132 -3.03 27.40 -3.40
C LEU A 132 -3.28 28.57 -2.43
N THR A 133 -2.24 29.00 -1.71
CA THR A 133 -2.35 30.10 -0.74
C THR A 133 -2.69 31.41 -1.44
N LYS A 134 -2.08 31.69 -2.60
CA LYS A 134 -2.41 32.89 -3.40
C LYS A 134 -3.83 32.85 -3.95
N TYR A 135 -4.28 31.68 -4.43
CA TYR A 135 -5.61 31.52 -5.02
C TYR A 135 -6.75 31.58 -3.99
N LEU A 136 -6.53 31.06 -2.78
CA LEU A 136 -7.54 31.05 -1.70
C LEU A 136 -7.56 32.35 -0.89
N ALA A 137 -6.54 33.20 -1.01
CA ALA A 137 -6.47 34.51 -0.39
C ALA A 137 -7.08 35.65 -1.25
N SER A 138 -7.46 35.35 -2.50
CA SER A 138 -8.17 36.25 -3.42
C SER A 138 -9.66 35.96 -3.46
#